data_AF-A0A813RWC1-F1
#
_entry.id   AF-A0A813RWC1-F1
#
_cell.length_a   1.000
_cell.length_b   1.000
_cell.length_c   1.000
_cell.angle_alpha   90.00
_cell.angle_beta   90.00
_cell.angle_gamma   90.00
#
_symmetry.space_group_name_H-M   'P 1'
#
loop_
_entity.id
_entity.type
_entity.pdbx_description
1 polymer ?
#
loop_
_entity_poly.entity_id
_entity_poly.type
_entity_poly.pdbx_seq_one_letter_code
_entity_poly.pdbx_strand_id
1 'polypeptide(L)'
;MVNFYLISYLLTYQFFQILSEQYLHVPLKQANKDGSISVVTKTGKFESSIYDFDDLYFEVIKPQEISYTFRIKLAKSFGSEFSTVLKNIKLIPADPYDACQPIINSKDLIGNVALVIRGDCSFTTKAVNVEDTGAVAVIITDNDPLNESMIDMVNDETQRIVHIPSVYLPWKDGYMIKKSIDNTKTRAAIINIPLNTTHTSGKILNKRAPWTQW
;
A
#
# COMPACT_ATOMS: atom_id res chain seq x y z
N MET A 1 -43.98 21.12 -37.06
CA MET A 1 -43.26 21.47 -35.83
C MET A 1 -43.16 20.22 -34.97
N VAL A 2 -42.04 19.49 -35.08
CA VAL A 2 -41.83 18.24 -34.33
C VAL A 2 -41.46 18.61 -32.89
N ASN A 3 -42.10 17.91 -31.97
CA ASN A 3 -42.35 18.29 -30.59
C ASN A 3 -41.06 18.23 -29.75
N PHE A 4 -40.43 19.39 -29.49
CA PHE A 4 -39.22 19.52 -28.66
C PHE A 4 -39.36 18.87 -27.26
N TYR A 5 -40.59 18.78 -26.74
CA TYR A 5 -40.90 18.14 -25.46
C TYR A 5 -40.63 16.63 -25.44
N LEU A 6 -40.82 15.92 -26.56
CA LEU A 6 -40.59 14.46 -26.61
C LEU A 6 -39.11 14.09 -26.51
N ILE A 7 -38.24 14.89 -27.13
CA ILE A 7 -36.79 14.65 -27.15
C ILE A 7 -36.20 14.90 -25.76
N SER A 8 -36.64 15.96 -25.07
CA SER A 8 -36.26 16.21 -23.67
C SER A 8 -36.68 15.07 -22.74
N TYR A 9 -37.90 14.53 -22.91
CA TYR A 9 -38.40 13.45 -22.06
C TYR A 9 -37.60 12.16 -22.27
N LEU A 10 -37.30 11.80 -23.51
CA LEU A 10 -36.49 10.63 -23.86
C LEU A 10 -35.06 10.73 -23.31
N LEU A 11 -34.42 11.91 -23.41
CA LEU A 11 -33.09 12.13 -22.85
C LEU A 11 -33.08 12.05 -21.32
N THR A 12 -34.08 12.60 -20.63
CA THR A 12 -34.20 12.45 -19.17
C THR A 12 -34.46 11.01 -18.74
N TYR A 13 -35.25 10.26 -19.51
CA TYR A 13 -35.56 8.86 -19.20
C TYR A 13 -34.33 7.96 -19.38
N GLN A 14 -33.53 8.23 -20.41
CA GLN A 14 -32.30 7.49 -20.70
C GLN A 14 -31.20 7.83 -19.67
N PHE A 15 -31.10 9.08 -19.23
CA PHE A 15 -30.22 9.49 -18.13
C PHE A 15 -30.63 8.86 -16.78
N PHE A 16 -31.93 8.76 -16.52
CA PHE A 16 -32.46 8.11 -15.31
C PHE A 16 -32.27 6.58 -15.30
N GLN A 17 -32.37 5.93 -16.47
CA GLN A 17 -32.08 4.50 -16.64
C GLN A 17 -30.60 4.20 -16.37
N ILE A 18 -29.67 5.00 -16.91
CA ILE A 18 -28.22 4.87 -16.70
C ILE A 18 -27.87 5.06 -15.22
N LEU A 19 -28.47 6.04 -14.53
CA LEU A 19 -28.28 6.20 -13.09
C LEU A 19 -28.81 4.98 -12.32
N SER A 20 -29.96 4.41 -12.69
CA SER A 20 -30.53 3.26 -11.99
C SER A 20 -29.66 1.99 -12.09
N GLU A 21 -28.99 1.76 -13.23
CA GLU A 21 -28.06 0.63 -13.39
C GLU A 21 -26.78 0.81 -12.57
N GLN A 22 -26.29 2.04 -12.43
CA GLN A 22 -25.10 2.35 -11.63
C GLN A 22 -25.34 2.16 -10.12
N TYR A 23 -26.58 2.34 -9.65
CA TYR A 23 -26.96 2.13 -8.25
C TYR A 23 -27.34 0.68 -7.90
N LEU A 24 -27.75 -0.15 -8.87
CA LEU A 24 -28.17 -1.54 -8.60
C LEU A 24 -27.00 -2.46 -8.20
N HIS A 25 -25.76 -2.05 -8.49
CA HIS A 25 -24.55 -2.77 -8.13
C HIS A 25 -23.87 -2.26 -6.86
N VAL A 26 -24.41 -1.21 -6.22
CA VAL A 26 -23.84 -0.68 -4.97
C VAL A 26 -24.41 -1.47 -3.79
N PRO A 27 -23.59 -2.23 -3.06
CA PRO A 27 -24.11 -3.08 -2.01
C PRO A 27 -24.40 -2.24 -0.75
N LEU A 28 -25.54 -2.49 -0.13
CA LEU A 28 -26.05 -1.68 0.99
C LEU A 28 -25.33 -2.06 2.30
N LYS A 29 -24.73 -1.06 2.95
CA LYS A 29 -24.15 -1.19 4.30
C LYS A 29 -25.24 -1.12 5.35
N GLN A 30 -25.31 -2.13 6.21
CA GLN A 30 -26.21 -2.16 7.36
C GLN A 30 -25.42 -2.36 8.64
N ALA A 31 -25.60 -1.46 9.61
CA ALA A 31 -24.98 -1.58 10.92
C ALA A 31 -25.76 -2.59 11.79
N ASN A 32 -25.03 -3.54 12.36
CA ASN A 32 -25.55 -4.52 13.30
C ASN A 32 -25.57 -3.94 14.73
N LYS A 33 -26.34 -4.58 15.60
CA LYS A 33 -26.55 -4.14 16.99
C LYS A 33 -25.29 -4.15 17.87
N ASP A 34 -24.24 -4.85 17.42
CA ASP A 34 -22.93 -4.91 18.06
C ASP A 34 -21.93 -3.87 17.50
N GLY A 35 -22.35 -3.04 16.54
CA GLY A 35 -21.52 -2.01 15.91
C GLY A 35 -20.75 -2.48 14.67
N SER A 36 -20.85 -3.75 14.28
CA SER A 36 -20.26 -4.24 13.02
C SER A 36 -21.11 -3.84 11.80
N ILE A 37 -20.50 -3.62 10.63
CA ILE A 37 -21.23 -3.29 9.39
C ILE A 37 -21.25 -4.52 8.48
N SER A 38 -22.45 -5.04 8.20
CA SER A 38 -22.67 -6.10 7.22
C SER A 38 -23.08 -5.52 5.87
N VAL A 39 -22.58 -6.11 4.79
CA VAL A 39 -22.97 -5.77 3.42
C VAL A 39 -23.75 -6.94 2.83
N VAL A 40 -25.03 -6.73 2.55
CA VAL A 40 -25.94 -7.80 2.10
C VAL A 40 -26.15 -7.70 0.59
N THR A 41 -25.77 -8.75 -0.15
CA THR A 41 -26.18 -8.92 -1.56
C THR A 41 -27.47 -9.74 -1.66
N LYS A 42 -28.21 -9.56 -2.76
CA LYS A 42 -29.56 -10.14 -2.99
C LYS A 42 -29.65 -11.67 -2.91
N THR A 43 -28.54 -12.41 -2.83
CA THR A 43 -28.52 -13.89 -2.86
C THR A 43 -28.39 -14.54 -1.47
N GLY A 44 -28.33 -13.75 -0.38
CA GLY A 44 -28.39 -14.28 0.99
C GLY A 44 -27.22 -15.18 1.39
N LYS A 45 -26.14 -15.21 0.59
CA LYS A 45 -24.94 -15.98 0.88
C LYS A 45 -23.96 -15.07 1.63
N PHE A 46 -23.67 -15.41 2.88
CA PHE A 46 -22.62 -14.76 3.66
C PHE A 46 -21.27 -15.24 3.12
N GLU A 47 -20.62 -14.44 2.27
CA GLU A 47 -19.28 -14.72 1.79
C GLU A 47 -18.27 -14.01 2.71
N SER A 48 -17.82 -14.74 3.73
CA SER A 48 -16.92 -14.26 4.78
C SER A 48 -15.43 -14.25 4.37
N SER A 49 -15.11 -14.19 3.09
CA SER A 49 -13.73 -14.10 2.61
C SER A 49 -13.39 -12.67 2.17
N ILE A 50 -13.03 -11.86 3.17
CA ILE A 50 -11.76 -11.10 3.19
C ILE A 50 -11.43 -10.42 1.85
N TYR A 51 -12.02 -9.27 1.59
CA TYR A 51 -11.36 -8.25 0.78
C TYR A 51 -11.08 -7.07 1.71
N ASP A 52 -9.88 -7.08 2.28
CA ASP A 52 -9.24 -5.89 2.81
C ASP A 52 -9.01 -4.99 1.57
N PHE A 53 -9.85 -3.98 1.38
CA PHE A 53 -9.82 -3.13 0.19
C PHE A 53 -8.54 -2.26 0.09
N ASP A 54 -7.57 -2.48 0.98
CA ASP A 54 -6.29 -1.77 1.09
C ASP A 54 -5.06 -2.65 0.81
N ASP A 55 -5.22 -3.81 0.17
CA ASP A 55 -4.09 -4.64 -0.25
C ASP A 55 -3.28 -3.97 -1.36
N LEU A 56 -2.26 -3.23 -0.95
CA LEU A 56 -1.27 -2.63 -1.81
C LEU A 56 -0.10 -3.59 -2.03
N TYR A 57 0.54 -3.44 -3.18
CA TYR A 57 1.70 -4.24 -3.55
C TYR A 57 2.79 -3.37 -4.15
N PHE A 58 4.02 -3.83 -4.07
CA PHE A 58 5.11 -3.35 -4.91
C PHE A 58 5.82 -4.53 -5.56
N GLU A 59 6.46 -4.30 -6.70
CA GLU A 59 7.34 -5.30 -7.32
C GLU A 59 8.79 -4.85 -7.23
N VAL A 60 9.69 -5.81 -7.01
CA VAL A 60 11.11 -5.63 -7.24
C VAL A 60 11.44 -6.01 -8.67
N ILE A 61 12.13 -5.12 -9.37
CA ILE A 61 12.63 -5.30 -10.74
C ILE A 61 14.06 -5.79 -10.71
N LYS A 62 14.87 -5.24 -9.79
CA LYS A 62 16.26 -5.64 -9.57
C LYS A 62 16.62 -5.65 -8.08
N PRO A 63 17.50 -6.56 -7.64
CA PRO A 63 18.16 -7.59 -8.43
C PRO A 63 17.21 -8.76 -8.77
N GLN A 64 17.56 -9.58 -9.77
CA GLN A 64 16.62 -10.55 -10.38
C GLN A 64 16.24 -11.68 -9.42
N GLU A 65 17.14 -12.03 -8.51
CA GLU A 65 16.99 -13.09 -7.51
C GLU A 65 15.85 -12.82 -6.51
N ILE A 66 15.44 -11.56 -6.38
CA ILE A 66 14.29 -11.15 -5.57
C ILE A 66 13.23 -10.43 -6.39
N SER A 67 13.16 -10.64 -7.71
CA SER A 67 12.17 -10.01 -8.60
C SER A 67 10.76 -10.58 -8.40
N TYR A 68 10.22 -10.32 -7.23
CA TYR A 68 8.91 -10.75 -6.76
C TYR A 68 8.01 -9.55 -6.48
N THR A 69 6.74 -9.86 -6.22
CA THR A 69 5.74 -8.94 -5.75
C THR A 69 5.52 -9.15 -4.25
N PHE A 70 5.47 -8.05 -3.51
CA PHE A 70 5.38 -8.03 -2.06
C PHE A 70 4.12 -7.29 -1.64
N ARG A 71 3.38 -7.87 -0.70
CA ARG A 71 2.19 -7.25 -0.11
C ARG A 71 2.65 -6.23 0.93
N ILE A 72 2.02 -5.06 0.93
CA ILE A 72 2.30 -3.95 1.83
C ILE A 72 0.99 -3.36 2.34
N LYS A 73 1.03 -2.70 3.50
CA LYS A 73 -0.12 -2.02 4.10
C LYS A 73 0.20 -0.57 4.35
N LEU A 74 -0.67 0.36 3.94
CA LEU A 74 -0.51 1.77 4.30
C LEU A 74 -0.61 1.97 5.82
N ALA A 75 0.13 2.97 6.31
CA ALA A 75 -0.06 3.48 7.65
C ALA A 75 -1.51 3.93 7.86
N LYS A 76 -2.08 3.59 9.02
CA LYS A 76 -3.50 3.81 9.31
C LYS A 76 -3.83 5.26 9.67
N SER A 77 -2.91 5.96 10.31
CA SER A 77 -3.18 7.28 10.91
C SER A 77 -2.07 8.32 10.75
N PHE A 78 -1.13 8.09 9.84
CA PHE A 78 -0.09 9.06 9.44
C PHE A 78 0.41 8.78 8.02
N GLY A 79 1.19 9.70 7.46
CA GLY A 79 1.68 9.60 6.09
C GLY A 79 0.60 9.94 5.07
N SER A 80 0.99 10.04 3.81
CA SER A 80 0.06 10.21 2.70
C SER A 80 -0.28 8.88 2.02
N GLU A 81 -1.25 8.91 1.13
CA GLU A 81 -1.41 7.86 0.13
C GLU A 81 -0.47 8.07 -1.07
N PHE A 82 -0.32 7.04 -1.90
CA PHE A 82 0.35 7.18 -3.19
C PHE A 82 -0.60 7.83 -4.21
N SER A 83 -0.27 9.05 -4.67
CA SER A 83 -1.02 9.73 -5.73
C SER A 83 -0.69 9.23 -7.14
N THR A 84 0.47 8.60 -7.31
CA THR A 84 0.97 8.07 -8.58
C THR A 84 1.87 6.85 -8.35
N VAL A 85 2.12 6.10 -9.43
CA VAL A 85 3.07 4.98 -9.40
C VAL A 85 4.49 5.52 -9.55
N LEU A 86 5.31 5.27 -8.54
CA LEU A 86 6.76 5.47 -8.57
C LEU A 86 7.39 4.31 -9.35
N LYS A 87 7.85 4.57 -10.58
CA LYS A 87 8.39 3.54 -11.48
C LYS A 87 9.91 3.54 -11.49
N ASN A 88 10.51 2.34 -11.50
CA ASN A 88 11.96 2.11 -11.51
C ASN A 88 12.72 2.93 -10.45
N ILE A 89 12.07 3.18 -9.31
CA ILE A 89 12.64 3.98 -8.23
C ILE A 89 13.56 3.11 -7.37
N LYS A 90 14.58 3.73 -6.76
CA LYS A 90 15.47 3.01 -5.85
C LYS A 90 14.78 2.79 -4.51
N LEU A 91 14.89 1.58 -3.99
CA LEU A 91 14.62 1.21 -2.61
C LEU A 91 15.96 1.05 -1.89
N ILE A 92 16.22 1.92 -0.91
CA ILE A 92 17.53 2.07 -0.29
C ILE A 92 17.40 1.84 1.22
N PRO A 93 18.16 0.90 1.81
CA PRO A 93 18.23 0.76 3.26
C PRO A 93 18.78 2.04 3.91
N ALA A 94 18.08 2.56 4.92
CA ALA A 94 18.60 3.66 5.71
C ALA A 94 19.82 3.23 6.55
N ASP A 95 20.66 4.20 6.91
CA ASP A 95 21.77 4.04 7.85
C ASP A 95 21.72 5.17 8.89
N PRO A 96 21.38 4.91 10.17
CA PRO A 96 21.08 3.59 10.74
C PRO A 96 19.77 3.00 10.20
N TYR A 97 19.70 1.65 10.18
CA TYR A 97 18.58 0.93 9.53
C TYR A 97 17.23 1.14 10.23
N ASP A 98 17.24 1.48 11.52
CA ASP A 98 16.03 1.79 12.28
C ASP A 98 15.51 3.21 12.03
N ALA A 99 16.29 4.10 11.40
CA ALA A 99 15.99 5.51 11.22
C ALA A 99 15.56 6.24 12.53
N CYS A 100 16.03 5.79 13.71
CA CYS A 100 15.68 6.44 14.97
C CYS A 100 16.57 7.64 15.30
N GLN A 101 17.73 7.73 14.63
CA GLN A 101 18.64 8.87 14.67
C GLN A 101 18.74 9.49 13.26
N PRO A 102 19.33 10.70 13.13
CA PRO A 102 19.55 11.30 11.82
C PRO A 102 20.26 10.35 10.84
N ILE A 103 19.71 10.21 9.64
CA ILE A 103 20.16 9.25 8.64
C ILE A 103 21.46 9.74 7.98
N ILE A 104 22.52 8.95 8.12
CA ILE A 104 23.88 9.20 7.63
C ILE A 104 23.92 9.20 6.10
N ASN A 105 23.26 8.22 5.46
CA ASN A 105 23.18 8.12 4.00
C ASN A 105 22.02 8.93 3.39
N SER A 106 21.59 10.01 4.04
CA SER A 106 20.48 10.88 3.60
C SER A 106 20.59 11.35 2.14
N LYS A 107 21.81 11.61 1.64
CA LYS A 107 22.03 11.99 0.23
C LYS A 107 21.56 10.95 -0.78
N ASP A 108 21.62 9.66 -0.43
CA ASP A 108 21.17 8.58 -1.30
C ASP A 108 19.63 8.50 -1.32
N LEU A 109 18.97 8.94 -0.25
CA LEU A 109 17.52 8.86 -0.07
C LEU A 109 16.74 9.97 -0.80
N ILE A 110 17.36 11.10 -1.13
CA ILE A 110 16.71 12.20 -1.85
C ILE A 110 16.03 11.69 -3.13
N GLY A 111 14.71 11.86 -3.24
CA GLY A 111 13.93 11.44 -4.40
C GLY A 111 13.71 9.92 -4.52
N ASN A 112 14.12 9.13 -3.52
CA ASN A 112 14.04 7.67 -3.51
C ASN A 112 13.19 7.14 -2.35
N VAL A 113 12.97 5.83 -2.31
CA VAL A 113 12.22 5.16 -1.25
C VAL A 113 13.19 4.61 -0.20
N ALA A 114 12.94 4.89 1.07
CA ALA A 114 13.73 4.32 2.16
C ALA A 114 13.16 2.97 2.60
N LEU A 115 14.05 2.02 2.89
CA LEU A 115 13.74 0.79 3.62
C LEU A 115 14.29 0.93 5.04
N VAL A 116 13.42 0.79 6.03
CA VAL A 116 13.78 0.91 7.45
C VAL A 116 13.22 -0.26 8.25
N ILE A 117 13.86 -0.62 9.35
CA ILE A 117 13.38 -1.67 10.26
C ILE A 117 12.65 -1.08 11.47
N ARG A 118 11.61 -1.78 11.92
CA ARG A 118 10.91 -1.52 13.17
C ARG A 118 11.83 -1.73 14.38
N GLY A 119 11.57 -1.01 15.46
CA GLY A 119 12.36 -1.07 16.71
C GLY A 119 12.75 0.31 17.21
N ASP A 120 13.13 0.41 18.47
CA ASP A 120 13.76 1.55 19.18
C ASP A 120 12.99 2.88 19.26
N CYS A 121 12.20 3.25 18.26
CA CYS A 121 11.38 4.45 18.22
C CYS A 121 10.05 4.21 17.46
N SER A 122 9.13 5.17 17.55
CA SER A 122 7.81 5.09 16.92
C SER A 122 7.86 5.10 15.39
N PHE A 123 6.83 4.53 14.75
CA PHE A 123 6.68 4.58 13.29
C PHE A 123 6.66 6.01 12.75
N THR A 124 5.98 6.92 13.45
CA THR A 124 5.95 8.35 13.11
C THR A 124 7.35 8.96 13.14
N THR A 125 8.16 8.67 14.17
CA THR A 125 9.54 9.17 14.24
C THR A 125 10.38 8.70 13.05
N LYS A 126 10.28 7.42 12.70
CA LYS A 126 10.98 6.85 11.54
C LYS A 126 10.59 7.56 10.24
N ALA A 127 9.28 7.76 10.05
CA ALA A 127 8.77 8.38 8.83
C ALA A 127 9.14 9.87 8.73
N VAL A 128 9.12 10.62 9.84
CA VAL A 128 9.62 12.01 9.89
C VAL A 128 11.10 12.08 9.54
N ASN A 129 11.94 11.25 10.19
CA ASN A 129 13.38 11.25 9.92
C ASN A 129 13.71 10.88 8.46
N VAL A 130 12.92 10.00 7.85
CA VAL A 130 13.04 9.66 6.42
C VAL A 130 12.58 10.83 5.54
N GLU A 131 11.43 11.44 5.84
CA GLU A 131 10.90 12.60 5.12
C GLU A 131 11.91 13.77 5.12
N ASP A 132 12.56 14.03 6.26
CA ASP A 132 13.57 15.09 6.42
C ASP A 132 14.80 14.89 5.50
N THR A 133 15.05 13.68 5.01
CA THR A 133 16.10 13.42 4.01
C THR A 133 15.72 13.80 2.59
N GLY A 134 14.44 14.11 2.32
CA GLY A 134 13.90 14.29 0.98
C GLY A 134 13.54 12.98 0.27
N ALA A 135 13.42 11.87 1.01
CA ALA A 135 12.83 10.65 0.50
C ALA A 135 11.37 10.87 0.10
N VAL A 136 10.87 10.08 -0.85
CA VAL A 136 9.51 10.24 -1.39
C VAL A 136 8.52 9.20 -0.86
N ALA A 137 9.00 8.19 -0.15
CA ALA A 137 8.20 7.19 0.57
C ALA A 137 9.08 6.40 1.54
N VAL A 138 8.45 5.76 2.53
CA VAL A 138 9.10 4.85 3.48
C VAL A 138 8.41 3.48 3.51
N ILE A 139 9.22 2.43 3.41
CA ILE A 139 8.81 1.04 3.69
C ILE A 139 9.41 0.65 5.02
N ILE A 140 8.56 0.42 6.02
CA ILE A 140 8.94 -0.03 7.36
C ILE A 140 8.73 -1.55 7.43
N THR A 141 9.83 -2.30 7.57
CA THR A 141 9.75 -3.74 7.79
C THR A 141 9.72 -4.09 9.27
N ASP A 142 9.00 -5.15 9.65
CA ASP A 142 9.04 -5.65 11.03
C ASP A 142 10.45 -6.14 11.44
N ASN A 143 10.68 -6.25 12.74
CA ASN A 143 11.90 -6.80 13.34
C ASN A 143 11.67 -8.19 13.98
N ASP A 144 10.42 -8.65 14.09
CA ASP A 144 10.11 -9.97 14.62
C ASP A 144 10.07 -11.05 13.52
N PRO A 145 11.00 -12.02 13.50
CA PRO A 145 11.01 -13.09 12.51
C PRO A 145 9.84 -14.06 12.58
N LEU A 146 9.11 -14.07 13.70
CA LEU A 146 7.93 -14.91 13.90
C LEU A 146 6.63 -14.18 13.53
N ASN A 147 6.67 -12.86 13.33
CA ASN A 147 5.50 -12.10 12.95
C ASN A 147 5.29 -12.15 11.43
N GLU A 148 4.35 -12.98 11.01
CA GLU A 148 3.90 -13.06 9.61
C GLU A 148 2.66 -12.18 9.33
N SER A 149 2.15 -11.48 10.34
CA SER A 149 0.92 -10.69 10.23
C SER A 149 1.15 -9.28 9.71
N MET A 150 0.15 -8.78 8.98
CA MET A 150 0.03 -7.37 8.64
C MET A 150 -0.42 -6.60 9.87
N ILE A 151 0.34 -5.57 10.28
CA ILE A 151 0.00 -4.73 11.42
C ILE A 151 -0.46 -3.34 10.97
N ASP A 152 -1.32 -2.72 11.78
CA ASP A 152 -1.68 -1.32 11.60
C ASP A 152 -0.58 -0.43 12.20
N MET A 153 0.15 0.29 11.35
CA MET A 153 1.03 1.35 11.84
C MET A 153 0.18 2.56 12.21
N VAL A 154 0.18 2.91 13.49
CA VAL A 154 -0.52 4.07 14.04
C VAL A 154 0.46 5.14 14.49
N ASN A 155 0.01 6.39 14.48
CA ASN A 155 0.79 7.51 14.97
C ASN A 155 1.04 7.41 16.49
N ASP A 156 2.00 8.20 16.97
CA ASP A 156 2.43 8.22 18.37
C ASP A 156 1.87 9.42 19.17
N GLU A 157 0.76 10.01 18.71
CA GLU A 157 0.06 11.12 19.37
C GLU A 157 0.88 12.43 19.51
N THR A 158 2.08 12.50 18.94
CA THR A 158 2.95 13.69 19.01
C THR A 158 2.53 14.86 18.12
N GLN A 159 1.38 14.76 17.43
CA GLN A 159 0.86 15.73 16.46
C GLN A 159 1.80 16.07 15.28
N ARG A 160 2.90 15.32 15.12
CA ARG A 160 3.79 15.43 13.97
C ARG A 160 3.08 14.92 12.72
N ILE A 161 3.15 15.70 11.65
CA ILE A 161 2.55 15.38 10.36
C ILE A 161 3.63 14.80 9.46
N VAL A 162 3.31 13.66 8.84
CA VAL A 162 4.15 13.00 7.83
C VAL A 162 3.41 13.11 6.50
N HIS A 163 4.08 13.60 5.46
CA HIS A 163 3.52 13.89 4.14
C HIS A 163 3.90 12.86 3.08
N ILE A 164 4.89 12.01 3.35
CA ILE A 164 5.25 10.91 2.45
C ILE A 164 4.41 9.64 2.70
N PRO A 165 4.18 8.82 1.67
CA PRO A 165 3.60 7.50 1.84
C PRO A 165 4.43 6.64 2.78
N SER A 166 3.76 6.05 3.75
CA SER A 166 4.37 5.19 4.76
C SER A 166 3.68 3.84 4.73
N VAL A 167 4.44 2.77 4.47
CA VAL A 167 3.88 1.42 4.34
C VAL A 167 4.62 0.40 5.20
N TYR A 168 3.87 -0.60 5.67
CA TYR A 168 4.36 -1.73 6.44
C TYR A 168 4.68 -2.92 5.53
N LEU A 169 5.74 -3.64 5.87
CA LEU A 169 6.19 -4.87 5.23
C LEU A 169 6.53 -5.94 6.29
N PRO A 170 6.02 -7.18 6.18
CA PRO A 170 6.40 -8.25 7.10
C PRO A 170 7.92 -8.51 7.14
N TRP A 171 8.43 -8.99 8.29
CA TRP A 171 9.87 -9.18 8.52
C TRP A 171 10.53 -10.03 7.43
N LYS A 172 9.91 -11.16 7.05
CA LYS A 172 10.49 -12.14 6.12
C LYS A 172 10.82 -11.51 4.77
N ASP A 173 9.91 -10.69 4.26
CA ASP A 173 10.08 -10.00 2.98
C ASP A 173 11.14 -8.91 3.07
N GLY A 174 11.09 -8.06 4.10
CA GLY A 174 12.09 -7.01 4.29
C GLY A 174 13.49 -7.56 4.54
N TYR A 175 13.61 -8.65 5.31
CA TYR A 175 14.86 -9.37 5.53
C TYR A 175 15.45 -9.89 4.22
N MET A 176 14.63 -10.55 3.40
CA MET A 176 15.09 -11.11 2.12
C MET A 176 15.50 -10.01 1.13
N ILE A 177 14.76 -8.90 1.09
CA ILE A 177 15.12 -7.73 0.28
C ILE A 177 16.44 -7.13 0.73
N LYS A 178 16.58 -6.83 2.03
CA LYS A 178 17.80 -6.25 2.60
C LYS A 178 19.01 -7.15 2.36
N LYS A 179 18.86 -8.45 2.63
CA LYS A 179 19.90 -9.47 2.40
C LYS A 179 20.33 -9.53 0.94
N SER A 180 19.39 -9.42 0.00
CA SER A 180 19.71 -9.44 -1.43
C SER A 180 20.48 -8.18 -1.86
N ILE A 181 20.08 -7.00 -1.37
CA ILE A 181 20.80 -5.73 -1.59
C ILE A 181 22.26 -5.87 -1.09
N ASP A 182 22.43 -6.36 0.14
CA ASP A 182 23.76 -6.55 0.74
C ASP A 182 24.62 -7.57 -0.04
N ASN A 183 24.04 -8.72 -0.39
CA ASN A 183 24.76 -9.81 -1.09
C ASN A 183 25.20 -9.42 -2.50
N THR A 184 24.36 -8.69 -3.22
CA THR A 184 24.68 -8.19 -4.58
C THR A 184 25.65 -7.01 -4.55
N LYS A 185 26.03 -6.53 -3.34
CA LYS A 185 26.81 -5.31 -3.13
C LYS A 185 26.23 -4.11 -3.85
N THR A 186 24.92 -4.14 -4.09
CA THR A 186 24.17 -3.00 -4.62
C THR A 186 23.80 -2.11 -3.46
N ARG A 187 23.77 -0.79 -3.65
CA ARG A 187 23.29 0.14 -2.60
C ARG A 187 21.76 0.24 -2.56
N ALA A 188 21.07 -0.40 -3.51
CA ALA A 188 19.64 -0.25 -3.70
C ALA A 188 19.04 -1.42 -4.50
N ALA A 189 17.78 -1.73 -4.22
CA ALA A 189 16.90 -2.44 -5.16
C ALA A 189 16.19 -1.45 -6.09
N ILE A 190 15.70 -1.91 -7.23
CA ILE A 190 14.86 -1.11 -8.15
C ILE A 190 13.44 -1.66 -8.09
N ILE A 191 12.45 -0.79 -7.83
CA ILE A 191 11.06 -1.19 -7.58
C ILE A 191 10.04 -0.39 -8.40
N ASN A 192 8.82 -0.91 -8.51
CA ASN A 192 7.62 -0.13 -8.85
C ASN A 192 6.62 -0.18 -7.68
N ILE A 193 6.14 0.98 -7.23
CA ILE A 193 5.21 1.09 -6.09
C ILE A 193 4.23 2.28 -6.27
N PRO A 194 2.93 2.12 -5.97
CA PRO A 194 2.22 0.87 -5.77
C PRO A 194 1.92 0.19 -7.12
N LEU A 195 1.57 -1.10 -7.10
CA LEU A 195 1.05 -1.81 -8.26
C LEU A 195 -0.46 -1.56 -8.41
N ASN A 196 -0.91 -1.33 -9.65
CA ASN A 196 -2.34 -1.20 -9.96
C ASN A 196 -3.00 -2.59 -9.95
N THR A 197 -3.73 -2.92 -8.88
CA THR A 197 -4.32 -4.25 -8.64
C THR A 197 -5.40 -4.63 -9.67
N THR A 198 -6.10 -3.66 -10.26
CA THR A 198 -7.18 -3.91 -11.25
C THR A 198 -6.72 -4.56 -12.56
N HIS A 199 -5.44 -4.43 -12.93
CA HIS A 199 -4.90 -4.99 -14.18
C HIS A 199 -3.80 -6.04 -13.96
N THR A 200 -3.39 -6.26 -12.70
CA THR A 200 -2.16 -6.99 -12.39
C THR A 200 -2.42 -8.29 -11.64
N SER A 201 -3.67 -8.64 -11.29
CA SER A 201 -3.99 -9.84 -10.51
C SER A 201 -3.29 -11.10 -11.02
N GLY A 202 -3.35 -11.41 -12.32
CA GLY A 202 -2.64 -12.58 -12.89
C GLY A 202 -1.10 -12.48 -12.83
N LYS A 203 -0.52 -11.27 -12.90
CA LYS A 203 0.94 -11.05 -12.81
C LYS A 203 1.43 -11.05 -11.36
N ILE A 204 0.63 -10.55 -10.41
CA ILE A 204 0.90 -10.61 -8.96
C ILE A 204 0.98 -12.08 -8.51
N LEU A 205 0.05 -12.92 -8.97
CA LEU A 205 0.05 -14.35 -8.66
C LEU A 205 1.30 -15.09 -9.17
N ASN A 206 1.84 -14.70 -10.32
CA ASN A 206 2.96 -15.41 -10.95
C ASN A 206 4.35 -14.95 -10.49
N LYS A 207 4.45 -13.85 -9.72
CA LYS A 207 5.70 -13.31 -9.19
C LYS A 207 5.74 -13.30 -7.67
N ARG A 208 5.06 -14.25 -7.02
CA ARG A 208 5.03 -14.33 -5.56
C ARG A 208 6.38 -14.76 -5.00
N ALA A 209 6.77 -14.16 -3.87
CA ALA A 209 7.96 -14.57 -3.17
C ALA A 209 7.80 -16.02 -2.65
N PRO A 210 8.76 -16.93 -2.89
CA PRO A 210 8.60 -18.36 -2.62
C PRO A 210 8.57 -18.68 -1.12
N TRP A 211 8.96 -17.73 -0.27
CA TRP A 211 9.04 -17.91 1.18
C TRP A 211 7.81 -17.42 1.94
N THR A 212 6.87 -16.70 1.31
CA THR A 212 5.65 -16.22 1.98
C THR A 212 4.67 -17.40 2.11
N GLN A 213 4.32 -17.77 3.36
CA GLN A 213 3.27 -18.75 3.64
C GLN A 213 1.89 -18.09 3.45
N TRP A 214 0.92 -18.85 2.97
CA TRP A 214 -0.38 -18.38 2.51
C TRP A 214 -1.47 -18.69 3.53
#